data_AF-W4UPB5-F1
#
_entry.id   AF-W4UPB5-F1
#
_cell.length_a   1.000
_cell.length_b   1.000
_cell.length_c   1.000
_cell.angle_alpha   90.00
_cell.angle_beta   90.00
_cell.angle_gamma   90.00
#
_symmetry.space_group_name_H-M   'P 1'
#
loop_
_entity.id
_entity.type
_entity.pdbx_description
1 polymer ?
#
loop_
_entity_poly.entity_id
_entity_poly.type
_entity_poly.pdbx_seq_one_letter_code
_entity_poly.pdbx_strand_id
1 'polypeptide(L)'
;MINGLDISLGISAHQRTAVERSRFVITGNYPMPPPEFMKKFKNTYISFAPRIRIEYTPGLFYYMNGKRKINLRSHYPTFSIDYERGMKGVFKSTGEYERIEFDLQHKLSLGLMRSVSYRFGLGAFTNQQELYFVDFANFSRRNLPVGWNDEIGGVFQSLDSRWYNSSRRYVRGNFSYDAPFLLLRHLNKYTRYVQNERLYVNALCMPHLQPYIELGYGIGTHVFDIGVFAGFENWKFSGFGCKFTFELFNR
;
A
#
# COMPACT_ATOMS: atom_id res chain seq x y z
N MET A 1 -3.23 -24.48 19.15
CA MET A 1 -3.39 -23.17 18.47
C MET A 1 -2.05 -22.81 17.85
N ILE A 2 -2.02 -22.50 16.56
CA ILE A 2 -0.79 -22.09 15.86
C ILE A 2 -0.49 -20.66 16.31
N ASN A 3 0.67 -20.45 16.94
CA ASN A 3 1.05 -19.11 17.40
C ASN A 3 1.38 -18.22 16.17
N GLY A 4 0.94 -16.96 16.22
CA GLY A 4 1.12 -15.99 15.14
C GLY A 4 0.11 -16.08 14.00
N LEU A 5 -0.88 -16.97 14.07
CA LEU A 5 -2.03 -16.98 13.17
C LEU A 5 -3.15 -16.10 13.74
N ASP A 6 -3.58 -15.11 12.96
CA ASP A 6 -4.72 -14.24 13.23
C ASP A 6 -5.73 -14.35 12.07
N ILE A 7 -7.00 -14.55 12.41
CA ILE A 7 -8.10 -14.63 11.44
C ILE A 7 -9.10 -13.55 11.84
N SER A 8 -9.30 -12.60 10.94
CA SER A 8 -10.23 -11.51 11.12
C SER A 8 -11.36 -11.60 10.09
N LEU A 9 -12.58 -11.63 10.60
CA LEU A 9 -13.79 -11.50 9.81
C LEU A 9 -14.31 -10.07 9.94
N GLY A 10 -14.67 -9.47 8.82
CA GLY A 10 -15.18 -8.10 8.78
C GLY A 10 -16.22 -7.94 7.69
N ILE A 11 -16.92 -6.81 7.75
CA ILE A 11 -17.86 -6.40 6.71
C ILE A 11 -17.43 -5.00 6.31
N SER A 12 -17.25 -4.79 5.01
CA SER A 12 -17.09 -3.46 4.43
C SER A 12 -18.38 -3.05 3.74
N ALA A 13 -18.86 -1.85 4.03
CA ALA A 13 -19.99 -1.26 3.33
C ALA A 13 -19.58 0.12 2.82
N HIS A 14 -19.76 0.35 1.53
CA HIS A 14 -19.49 1.66 0.92
C HIS A 14 -20.70 2.13 0.13
N GLN A 15 -21.03 3.41 0.30
CA GLN A 15 -21.98 4.12 -0.53
C GLN A 15 -21.26 5.29 -1.20
N ARG A 16 -21.20 5.27 -2.53
CA ARG A 16 -20.59 6.30 -3.36
C ARG A 16 -21.61 6.79 -4.37
N THR A 17 -21.74 8.11 -4.50
CA THR A 17 -22.58 8.75 -5.50
C THR A 17 -21.71 9.64 -6.35
N ALA A 18 -21.79 9.49 -7.67
CA ALA A 18 -21.04 10.33 -8.60
C ALA A 18 -21.53 11.78 -8.50
N VAL A 19 -20.59 12.71 -8.27
CA VAL A 19 -20.89 14.15 -8.17
C VAL A 19 -21.35 14.70 -9.52
N GLU A 20 -20.68 14.28 -10.60
CA GLU A 20 -21.12 14.52 -11.96
C GLU A 20 -21.54 13.18 -12.59
N ARG A 21 -22.66 13.19 -13.33
CA ARG A 21 -23.06 12.03 -14.13
C ARG A 21 -21.96 11.76 -15.16
N SER A 22 -21.50 10.52 -15.24
CA SER A 22 -20.51 10.10 -16.23
C SER A 22 -20.99 10.47 -17.63
N ARG A 23 -20.41 11.51 -18.23
CA ARG A 23 -20.66 11.90 -19.62
C ARG A 23 -19.68 11.14 -20.49
N PHE A 24 -20.22 10.38 -21.44
CA PHE A 24 -19.40 9.77 -22.48
C PHE A 24 -19.02 10.86 -23.48
N VAL A 25 -17.74 11.22 -23.50
CA VAL A 25 -17.17 12.04 -24.55
C VAL A 25 -16.54 11.07 -25.55
N ILE A 26 -17.20 10.85 -26.68
CA ILE A 26 -16.65 10.05 -27.77
C ILE A 26 -15.65 10.94 -28.50
N THR A 27 -14.35 10.67 -28.35
CA THR A 27 -13.30 11.34 -29.11
C THR A 27 -13.04 10.55 -30.39
N GLY A 28 -13.53 11.04 -31.53
CA GLY A 28 -13.30 10.46 -32.87
C GLY A 28 -14.50 9.71 -33.48
N ASN A 29 -14.28 9.04 -34.62
CA ASN A 29 -15.29 8.30 -35.39
C ASN A 29 -15.50 6.86 -34.85
N TYR A 30 -15.60 6.69 -33.54
CA TYR A 30 -15.96 5.39 -32.98
C TYR A 30 -17.48 5.28 -32.87
N PRO A 31 -18.08 4.14 -33.31
CA PRO A 31 -19.51 3.94 -33.14
C PRO A 31 -19.87 3.95 -31.65
N MET A 32 -21.07 4.43 -31.34
CA MET A 32 -21.57 4.47 -29.97
C MET A 32 -21.52 3.05 -29.36
N PRO A 33 -20.99 2.87 -28.14
CA PRO A 33 -20.94 1.55 -27.53
C PRO A 33 -22.35 0.95 -27.38
N PRO A 34 -22.51 -0.38 -27.46
CA PRO A 34 -23.82 -1.03 -27.37
C PRO A 34 -24.61 -0.61 -26.11
N PRO A 35 -25.95 -0.55 -26.15
CA PRO A 35 -26.78 -0.16 -25.01
C PRO A 35 -26.56 -1.01 -23.75
N GLU A 36 -26.17 -2.28 -23.91
CA GLU A 36 -25.81 -3.16 -22.81
C GLU A 36 -24.55 -2.71 -22.05
N PHE A 37 -23.59 -2.11 -22.75
CA PHE A 37 -22.40 -1.54 -22.15
C PHE A 37 -22.76 -0.32 -21.29
N MET A 38 -23.66 0.53 -21.78
CA MET A 38 -24.14 1.72 -21.07
C MET A 38 -24.86 1.37 -19.76
N LYS A 39 -25.61 0.26 -19.70
CA LYS A 39 -26.29 -0.21 -18.48
C LYS A 39 -25.34 -0.62 -17.35
N LYS A 40 -24.06 -0.87 -17.64
CA LYS A 40 -23.04 -1.17 -16.62
C LYS A 40 -22.57 0.07 -15.85
N PHE A 41 -22.89 1.27 -16.33
CA PHE A 41 -22.53 2.53 -15.70
C PHE A 41 -23.67 2.96 -14.79
N LYS A 42 -23.42 2.94 -13.48
CA LYS A 42 -24.38 3.36 -12.47
C LYS A 42 -23.82 4.54 -11.72
N ASN A 43 -24.66 5.58 -11.56
CA ASN A 43 -24.28 6.81 -10.86
C ASN A 43 -24.24 6.65 -9.34
N THR A 44 -24.88 5.60 -8.82
CA THR A 44 -24.92 5.28 -7.39
C THR A 44 -24.40 3.87 -7.18
N TYR A 45 -23.33 3.78 -6.39
CA TYR A 45 -22.67 2.54 -6.04
C TYR A 45 -22.88 2.26 -4.55
N ILE A 46 -23.61 1.20 -4.24
CA ILE A 46 -23.77 0.68 -2.89
C ILE A 46 -23.13 -0.70 -2.89
N SER A 47 -22.16 -0.92 -2.00
CA SER A 47 -21.46 -2.19 -1.83
C SER A 47 -21.65 -2.71 -0.43
N PHE A 48 -21.93 -4.00 -0.34
CA PHE A 48 -21.86 -4.78 0.87
C PHE A 48 -20.91 -5.93 0.61
N ALA A 49 -19.78 -5.95 1.32
CA ALA A 49 -18.69 -6.86 1.06
C ALA A 49 -18.21 -7.52 2.36
N PRO A 50 -18.63 -8.77 2.65
CA PRO A 50 -17.93 -9.60 3.63
C PRO A 50 -16.44 -9.74 3.25
N ARG A 51 -15.62 -9.67 4.28
CA ARG A 51 -14.16 -9.69 4.20
C ARG A 51 -13.60 -10.73 5.16
N ILE A 52 -12.66 -11.50 4.68
CA ILE A 52 -11.88 -12.47 5.44
C ILE A 52 -10.42 -12.11 5.27
N ARG A 53 -9.75 -11.80 6.38
CA ARG A 53 -8.30 -11.58 6.39
C ARG A 53 -7.65 -12.63 7.28
N ILE A 54 -6.65 -13.29 6.73
CA ILE A 54 -5.81 -14.26 7.42
C ILE A 54 -4.41 -13.66 7.46
N GLU A 55 -3.85 -13.51 8.64
CA GLU A 55 -2.48 -13.05 8.88
C GLU A 55 -1.71 -14.15 9.61
N TYR A 56 -0.51 -14.45 9.14
CA TYR A 56 0.31 -15.50 9.72
C TYR A 56 1.77 -15.07 9.79
N THR A 57 2.30 -15.01 11.01
CA THR A 57 3.71 -14.76 11.28
C THR A 57 4.32 -15.97 12.00
N PRO A 58 5.14 -16.78 11.31
CA PRO A 58 5.84 -17.90 11.95
C PRO A 58 6.73 -17.42 13.09
N GLY A 59 6.87 -18.21 14.16
CA GLY A 59 7.83 -17.93 15.24
C GLY A 59 7.64 -16.60 15.96
N LEU A 60 6.41 -16.08 15.99
CA LEU A 60 6.11 -14.82 16.65
C LEU A 60 6.27 -14.95 18.17
N PHE A 61 7.33 -14.35 18.71
CA PHE A 61 7.50 -14.23 20.15
C PHE A 61 6.41 -13.32 20.71
N TYR A 62 5.87 -13.68 21.87
CA TYR A 62 4.93 -12.84 22.60
C TYR A 62 5.29 -12.86 24.07
N TYR A 63 4.99 -11.76 24.75
CA TYR A 63 4.98 -11.73 26.21
C TYR A 63 3.58 -11.32 26.70
N MET A 64 3.22 -11.79 27.88
CA MET A 64 1.97 -11.45 28.52
C MET A 64 2.25 -10.30 29.50
N ASN A 65 1.67 -9.14 29.24
CA ASN A 65 1.63 -8.06 30.23
C ASN A 65 0.28 -8.12 30.96
N GLY A 66 0.28 -8.83 32.10
CA GLY A 66 -0.96 -9.20 32.79
C GLY A 66 -1.85 -10.08 31.92
N LYS A 67 -3.06 -9.59 31.59
CA LYS A 67 -4.03 -10.29 30.71
C LYS A 67 -3.86 -9.96 29.22
N ARG A 68 -2.94 -9.05 28.87
CA ARG A 68 -2.75 -8.61 27.48
C ARG A 68 -1.58 -9.34 26.84
N LYS A 69 -1.84 -10.07 25.76
CA LYS A 69 -0.80 -10.59 24.87
C LYS A 69 -0.22 -9.44 24.06
N ILE A 70 1.10 -9.25 24.13
CA ILE A 70 1.83 -8.28 23.33
C ILE A 70 2.77 -9.06 22.41
N ASN A 71 2.55 -8.91 21.10
CA ASN A 71 3.39 -9.52 20.09
C ASN A 71 4.71 -8.75 20.01
N LEU A 72 5.83 -9.49 20.05
CA LEU A 72 7.17 -8.96 19.88
C LEU A 72 7.59 -9.12 18.41
N ARG A 73 8.90 -9.17 18.18
CA ARG A 73 9.49 -9.35 16.88
C ARG A 73 9.55 -10.83 16.49
N SER A 74 9.36 -11.11 15.20
CA SER A 74 9.70 -12.39 14.60
C SER A 74 10.91 -12.24 13.67
N HIS A 75 11.68 -13.31 13.50
CA HIS A 75 12.70 -13.44 12.46
C HIS A 75 12.11 -13.82 11.10
N TYR A 76 10.84 -14.21 11.04
CA TYR A 76 10.16 -14.66 9.83
C TYR A 76 9.24 -13.56 9.26
N PRO A 77 8.96 -13.59 7.95
CA PRO A 77 8.02 -12.67 7.34
C PRO A 77 6.59 -12.92 7.85
N THR A 78 5.80 -11.85 7.93
CA THR A 78 4.35 -11.91 8.09
C THR A 78 3.73 -12.07 6.72
N PHE A 79 2.90 -13.10 6.57
CA PHE A 79 2.06 -13.32 5.41
C PHE A 79 0.65 -12.84 5.72
N SER A 80 0.01 -12.14 4.79
CA SER A 80 -1.38 -11.74 4.91
C SER A 80 -2.13 -12.02 3.62
N ILE A 81 -3.29 -12.65 3.74
CA ILE A 81 -4.23 -12.87 2.65
C ILE A 81 -5.53 -12.16 3.03
N ASP A 82 -6.02 -11.32 2.14
CA ASP A 82 -7.28 -10.60 2.26
C ASP A 82 -8.18 -10.99 1.10
N TYR A 83 -9.29 -11.62 1.43
CA TYR A 83 -10.34 -11.98 0.50
C TYR A 83 -11.59 -11.17 0.81
N GLU A 84 -12.10 -10.46 -0.19
CA GLU A 84 -13.31 -9.66 -0.06
C GLU A 84 -14.23 -9.93 -1.25
N ARG A 85 -15.52 -10.14 -0.97
CA ARG A 85 -16.53 -10.42 -1.98
C ARG A 85 -17.72 -9.50 -1.82
N GLY A 86 -17.94 -8.61 -2.78
CA GLY A 86 -19.14 -7.79 -2.88
C GLY A 86 -20.32 -8.63 -3.35
N MET A 87 -21.38 -8.67 -2.54
CA MET A 87 -22.60 -9.44 -2.83
C MET A 87 -23.70 -8.52 -3.38
N LYS A 88 -24.17 -8.79 -4.59
CA LYS A 88 -25.29 -8.08 -5.21
C LYS A 88 -26.62 -8.43 -4.52
N GLY A 89 -27.48 -7.43 -4.30
CA GLY A 89 -28.84 -7.61 -3.79
C GLY A 89 -29.01 -7.54 -2.27
N VAL A 90 -27.92 -7.67 -1.50
CA VAL A 90 -27.96 -7.49 -0.03
C VAL A 90 -27.84 -6.00 0.29
N PHE A 91 -28.73 -5.43 1.13
CA PHE A 91 -28.77 -3.99 1.46
C PHE A 91 -28.84 -3.05 0.24
N LYS A 92 -29.57 -3.43 -0.82
CA LYS A 92 -29.60 -2.71 -2.11
C LYS A 92 -28.22 -2.58 -2.75
N SER A 93 -27.30 -3.50 -2.45
CA SER A 93 -25.98 -3.51 -3.07
C SER A 93 -26.10 -3.76 -4.57
N THR A 94 -25.50 -2.83 -5.29
CA THR A 94 -25.68 -2.65 -6.72
C THR A 94 -24.66 -3.46 -7.52
N GLY A 95 -23.46 -3.62 -6.98
CA GLY A 95 -22.30 -4.20 -7.66
C GLY A 95 -21.82 -5.51 -7.05
N GLU A 96 -21.37 -6.41 -7.93
CA GLU A 96 -20.69 -7.66 -7.57
C GLU A 96 -19.22 -7.53 -7.94
N TYR A 97 -18.35 -7.82 -6.97
CA TYR A 97 -16.91 -7.90 -7.21
C TYR A 97 -16.25 -8.91 -6.29
N GLU A 98 -15.12 -9.45 -6.72
CA GLU A 98 -14.27 -10.30 -5.91
C GLU A 98 -12.84 -9.77 -5.94
N ARG A 99 -12.30 -9.50 -4.75
CA ARG A 99 -10.97 -8.94 -4.55
C ARG A 99 -10.14 -9.91 -3.72
N ILE A 100 -8.98 -10.25 -4.22
CA ILE A 100 -7.98 -11.05 -3.51
C ILE A 100 -6.71 -10.23 -3.43
N GLU A 101 -6.19 -10.06 -2.24
CA GLU A 101 -4.90 -9.42 -2.00
C GLU A 101 -4.02 -10.32 -1.14
N PHE A 102 -2.77 -10.44 -1.53
CA PHE A 102 -1.73 -11.07 -0.74
C PHE A 102 -0.66 -10.02 -0.41
N ASP A 103 -0.19 -10.05 0.82
CA ASP A 103 0.86 -9.19 1.34
C ASP A 103 1.89 -10.05 2.05
N LEU A 104 3.16 -9.77 1.82
CA LEU A 104 4.28 -10.32 2.54
C LEU A 104 5.07 -9.15 3.09
N GLN A 105 5.27 -9.13 4.40
CA GLN A 105 5.99 -8.08 5.08
C GLN A 105 7.07 -8.65 5.96
N HIS A 106 8.25 -8.04 5.95
CA HIS A 106 9.37 -8.50 6.75
C HIS A 106 10.26 -7.33 7.18
N LYS A 107 10.78 -7.40 8.41
CA LYS A 107 11.73 -6.42 8.95
C LYS A 107 12.91 -7.12 9.64
N LEU A 108 14.08 -7.02 9.01
CA LEU A 108 15.37 -7.49 9.54
C LEU A 108 16.13 -6.32 10.15
N SER A 109 16.24 -6.25 11.47
CA SER A 109 17.29 -5.46 12.13
C SER A 109 18.60 -6.24 12.10
N LEU A 110 19.62 -5.67 11.46
CA LEU A 110 20.94 -6.26 11.22
C LEU A 110 21.94 -5.95 12.36
N GLY A 111 21.49 -5.30 13.44
CA GLY A 111 22.37 -4.78 14.49
C GLY A 111 23.00 -3.44 14.11
N LEU A 112 23.70 -2.78 15.05
CA LEU A 112 24.38 -1.49 14.82
C LEU A 112 23.45 -0.39 14.25
N MET A 113 22.20 -0.32 14.75
CA MET A 113 21.16 0.62 14.30
C MET A 113 20.77 0.48 12.81
N ARG A 114 21.09 -0.65 12.16
CA ARG A 114 20.69 -0.92 10.76
C ARG A 114 19.42 -1.77 10.70
N SER A 115 18.51 -1.42 9.81
CA SER A 115 17.35 -2.25 9.52
C SER A 115 17.00 -2.28 8.03
N VAL A 116 16.73 -3.48 7.53
CA VAL A 116 16.17 -3.71 6.20
C VAL A 116 14.71 -4.07 6.39
N SER A 117 13.83 -3.35 5.72
CA SER A 117 12.41 -3.69 5.65
C SER A 117 12.04 -3.92 4.21
N TYR A 118 11.32 -5.00 3.94
CA TYR A 118 10.80 -5.27 2.61
C TYR A 118 9.34 -5.70 2.72
N ARG A 119 8.57 -5.28 1.72
CA ARG A 119 7.15 -5.57 1.61
C ARG A 119 6.83 -5.88 0.16
N PHE A 120 6.15 -6.99 -0.05
CA PHE A 120 5.70 -7.41 -1.36
C PHE A 120 4.19 -7.58 -1.30
N GLY A 121 3.48 -7.00 -2.25
CA GLY A 121 2.02 -7.09 -2.31
C GLY A 121 1.56 -7.40 -3.72
N LEU A 122 0.54 -8.23 -3.83
CA LEU A 122 -0.13 -8.51 -5.09
C LEU A 122 -1.63 -8.49 -4.85
N GLY A 123 -2.37 -7.90 -5.78
CA GLY A 123 -3.81 -7.82 -5.71
C GLY A 123 -4.44 -8.03 -7.07
N ALA A 124 -5.57 -8.72 -7.10
CA ALA A 124 -6.33 -8.96 -8.30
C ALA A 124 -7.84 -8.90 -8.01
N PHE A 125 -8.57 -8.31 -8.95
CA PHE A 125 -10.02 -8.45 -9.05
C PHE A 125 -10.35 -9.61 -9.98
N THR A 126 -10.90 -10.70 -9.46
CA THR A 126 -11.24 -11.91 -10.23
C THR A 126 -12.54 -11.71 -11.01
N ASN A 127 -13.53 -11.09 -10.38
CA ASN A 127 -14.82 -10.78 -10.97
C ASN A 127 -15.09 -9.29 -10.78
N GLN A 128 -15.25 -8.54 -11.87
CA GLN A 128 -15.59 -7.12 -11.84
C GLN A 128 -16.59 -6.84 -12.96
N GLN A 129 -17.88 -6.94 -12.65
CA GLN A 129 -18.94 -6.66 -13.61
C GLN A 129 -19.23 -5.16 -13.76
N GLU A 130 -18.98 -4.38 -12.71
CA GLU A 130 -19.17 -2.92 -12.68
C GLU A 130 -17.81 -2.21 -12.66
N LEU A 131 -17.60 -1.32 -13.61
CA LEU A 131 -16.29 -0.73 -13.92
C LEU A 131 -15.84 0.37 -12.94
N TYR A 132 -16.68 0.79 -11.99
CA TYR A 132 -16.41 1.96 -11.17
C TYR A 132 -16.47 1.66 -9.67
N PHE A 133 -15.53 2.27 -8.94
CA PHE A 133 -15.54 2.55 -7.50
C PHE A 133 -15.04 1.49 -6.50
N VAL A 134 -14.31 0.44 -6.92
CA VAL A 134 -13.68 -0.48 -5.97
C VAL A 134 -12.19 -0.26 -5.89
N ASP A 135 -11.74 0.14 -4.71
CA ASP A 135 -10.34 0.45 -4.43
C ASP A 135 -9.67 -0.79 -3.81
N PHE A 136 -8.40 -1.00 -4.09
CA PHE A 136 -7.59 -2.02 -3.42
C PHE A 136 -7.31 -1.61 -1.97
N ALA A 137 -7.87 -2.36 -1.00
CA ALA A 137 -7.77 -2.01 0.42
C ALA A 137 -6.32 -2.03 0.94
N ASN A 138 -5.47 -2.97 0.49
CA ASN A 138 -4.08 -3.05 0.90
C ASN A 138 -3.19 -2.02 0.19
N PHE A 139 -3.58 -1.59 -1.02
CA PHE A 139 -2.89 -0.51 -1.75
C PHE A 139 -3.24 0.87 -1.19
N SER A 140 -4.49 1.07 -0.75
CA SER A 140 -5.00 2.30 -0.16
C SER A 140 -4.65 2.48 1.33
N ARG A 141 -4.51 1.38 2.10
CA ARG A 141 -4.20 1.46 3.53
C ARG A 141 -2.77 1.96 3.77
N ARG A 142 -2.68 3.14 4.38
CA ARG A 142 -1.48 3.68 5.06
C ARG A 142 -1.19 2.99 6.41
N ASN A 143 -2.01 2.01 6.81
CA ASN A 143 -1.86 1.34 8.09
C ASN A 143 -0.73 0.31 7.99
N LEU A 144 0.47 0.78 8.31
CA LEU A 144 1.58 -0.10 8.68
C LEU A 144 1.16 -0.90 9.94
N PRO A 145 1.42 -2.20 10.03
CA PRO A 145 1.26 -2.90 11.30
C PRO A 145 2.15 -2.24 12.35
N VAL A 146 1.63 -2.21 13.58
CA VAL A 146 2.25 -1.64 14.78
C VAL A 146 3.64 -2.27 14.97
N GLY A 147 4.70 -1.64 14.46
CA GLY A 147 6.06 -2.19 14.44
C GLY A 147 6.98 -1.69 13.31
N TRP A 148 6.41 -1.12 12.24
CA TRP A 148 7.16 -0.26 11.32
C TRP A 148 7.19 1.16 11.87
N ASN A 149 8.25 1.49 12.59
CA ASN A 149 8.50 2.82 13.16
C ASN A 149 9.01 3.83 12.11
N ASP A 150 8.55 3.71 10.86
CA ASP A 150 8.95 4.60 9.76
C ASP A 150 7.70 4.97 8.97
N GLU A 151 7.21 6.21 9.16
CA GLU A 151 6.04 6.78 8.47
C GLU A 151 6.23 6.93 6.95
N ILE A 152 7.44 6.68 6.46
CA ILE A 152 7.83 6.92 5.07
C ILE A 152 7.94 5.60 4.29
N GLY A 153 8.37 4.51 4.92
CA GLY A 153 8.53 3.21 4.29
C GLY A 153 7.21 2.52 3.93
N GLY A 154 7.12 1.96 2.72
CA GLY A 154 6.00 1.09 2.30
C GLY A 154 4.81 1.81 1.65
N VAL A 155 4.98 3.09 1.29
CA VAL A 155 3.98 3.89 0.56
C VAL A 155 4.65 4.57 -0.63
N PHE A 156 3.99 4.58 -1.79
CA PHE A 156 4.44 5.37 -2.94
C PHE A 156 4.16 6.85 -2.66
N GLN A 157 5.18 7.70 -2.70
CA GLN A 157 5.02 9.12 -2.36
C GLN A 157 4.69 9.95 -3.59
N SER A 158 5.26 9.59 -4.74
CA SER A 158 5.10 10.30 -6.00
C SER A 158 4.03 9.72 -6.94
N LEU A 159 3.44 8.56 -6.60
CA LEU A 159 2.41 7.94 -7.44
C LEU A 159 1.04 8.61 -7.19
N ASP A 160 0.41 9.07 -8.26
CA ASP A 160 -0.93 9.66 -8.20
C ASP A 160 -1.96 8.65 -7.68
N SER A 161 -2.75 9.09 -6.69
CA SER A 161 -3.92 8.42 -6.12
C SER A 161 -4.91 7.86 -7.16
N ARG A 162 -4.97 8.43 -8.37
CA ARG A 162 -5.85 7.96 -9.45
C ARG A 162 -5.47 6.59 -9.99
N TRP A 163 -4.18 6.23 -10.00
CA TRP A 163 -3.71 4.92 -10.47
C TRP A 163 -4.15 3.77 -9.56
N TYR A 164 -4.48 4.06 -8.30
CA TYR A 164 -4.98 3.09 -7.32
C TYR A 164 -6.33 2.49 -7.74
N ASN A 165 -7.11 3.21 -8.56
CA ASN A 165 -8.46 2.84 -8.99
C ASN A 165 -8.54 2.31 -10.43
N SER A 166 -7.43 2.35 -11.17
CA SER A 166 -7.44 2.14 -12.62
C SER A 166 -7.10 0.70 -13.05
N SER A 167 -6.59 -0.13 -12.13
CA SER A 167 -6.07 -1.45 -12.50
C SER A 167 -6.85 -2.60 -11.90
N ARG A 168 -7.08 -3.65 -12.70
CA ARG A 168 -7.68 -4.92 -12.23
C ARG A 168 -6.69 -5.80 -11.48
N ARG A 169 -5.39 -5.56 -11.65
CA ARG A 169 -4.31 -6.33 -11.03
C ARG A 169 -3.15 -5.41 -10.72
N TYR A 170 -2.46 -5.64 -9.62
CA TYR A 170 -1.21 -4.95 -9.32
C TYR A 170 -0.22 -5.89 -8.65
N VAL A 171 1.06 -5.62 -8.90
CA VAL A 171 2.17 -6.18 -8.15
C VAL A 171 2.99 -5.00 -7.64
N ARG A 172 3.23 -4.96 -6.33
CA ARG A 172 4.06 -3.96 -5.66
C ARG A 172 5.22 -4.63 -4.94
N GLY A 173 6.37 -3.97 -4.97
CA GLY A 173 7.52 -4.26 -4.12
C GLY A 173 7.99 -2.97 -3.49
N ASN A 174 8.16 -2.96 -2.17
CA ASN A 174 8.72 -1.85 -1.43
C ASN A 174 9.91 -2.38 -0.64
N PHE A 175 11.03 -1.72 -0.75
CA PHE A 175 12.26 -2.02 -0.03
C PHE A 175 12.73 -0.74 0.63
N SER A 176 12.99 -0.80 1.92
CA SER A 176 13.62 0.29 2.66
C SER A 176 14.83 -0.23 3.41
N TYR A 177 15.90 0.54 3.35
CA TYR A 177 17.14 0.26 4.06
C TYR A 177 17.50 1.46 4.92
N ASP A 178 17.43 1.28 6.23
CA ASP A 178 17.79 2.27 7.23
C ASP A 178 19.17 1.93 7.78
N ALA A 179 20.09 2.90 7.69
CA ALA A 179 21.43 2.80 8.26
C ALA A 179 21.94 4.18 8.68
N PRO A 180 22.69 4.28 9.79
CA PRO A 180 23.19 5.56 10.27
C PRO A 180 24.27 6.22 9.37
N PHE A 181 24.94 5.45 8.50
CA PHE A 181 26.03 5.94 7.64
C PHE A 181 26.11 5.16 6.31
N LEU A 182 25.29 5.55 5.32
CA LEU A 182 25.19 4.87 4.02
C LEU A 182 26.11 5.55 2.99
N LEU A 183 25.83 6.82 2.67
CA LEU A 183 26.56 7.67 1.74
C LEU A 183 27.39 8.73 2.46
N LEU A 184 26.93 9.25 3.59
CA LEU A 184 27.59 10.37 4.28
C LEU A 184 28.86 9.93 5.03
N ARG A 185 29.17 8.63 5.08
CA ARG A 185 30.47 8.11 5.54
C ARG A 185 31.65 8.71 4.76
N HIS A 186 31.46 9.06 3.48
CA HIS A 186 32.50 9.66 2.65
C HIS A 186 32.59 11.19 2.78
N LEU A 187 31.56 11.85 3.34
CA LEU A 187 31.44 13.31 3.49
C LEU A 187 31.66 13.77 4.95
N ASN A 188 32.45 12.99 5.71
CA ASN A 188 32.69 13.04 7.17
C ASN A 188 33.02 14.42 7.81
N LYS A 189 33.19 15.51 7.06
CA LYS A 189 33.62 16.82 7.60
C LYS A 189 32.48 17.74 8.03
N TYR A 190 31.28 17.63 7.43
CA TYR A 190 30.15 18.53 7.69
C TYR A 190 28.93 17.84 8.33
N THR A 191 28.91 16.51 8.37
CA THR A 191 27.69 15.73 8.63
C THR A 191 27.64 15.14 10.04
N ARG A 192 28.04 15.89 11.07
CA ARG A 192 28.03 15.42 12.47
C ARG A 192 26.62 15.36 13.09
N TYR A 193 25.62 15.93 12.39
CA TYR A 193 24.24 16.07 12.86
C TYR A 193 23.26 15.05 12.24
N VAL A 194 23.63 14.35 11.17
CA VAL A 194 22.76 13.31 10.56
C VAL A 194 22.96 12.01 11.31
N GLN A 195 21.87 11.45 11.85
CA GLN A 195 21.90 10.24 12.66
C GLN A 195 21.46 9.01 11.86
N ASN A 196 20.47 9.16 10.97
CA ASN A 196 19.94 8.06 10.16
C ASN A 196 19.85 8.47 8.69
N GLU A 197 20.28 7.57 7.80
CA GLU A 197 20.01 7.64 6.36
C GLU A 197 19.07 6.49 5.98
N ARG A 198 18.07 6.78 5.17
CA ARG A 198 17.08 5.82 4.70
C ARG A 198 17.07 5.79 3.18
N LEU A 199 17.24 4.63 2.59
CA LEU A 199 17.11 4.42 1.15
C LEU A 199 15.80 3.69 0.87
N TYR A 200 15.02 4.20 -0.08
CA TYR A 200 13.73 3.64 -0.48
C TYR A 200 13.78 3.21 -1.94
N VAL A 201 13.31 2.01 -2.20
CA VAL A 201 13.06 1.51 -3.56
C VAL A 201 11.65 0.98 -3.59
N ASN A 202 10.78 1.65 -4.32
CA ASN A 202 9.41 1.20 -4.56
C ASN A 202 9.28 0.83 -6.03
N ALA A 203 8.64 -0.30 -6.31
CA ALA A 203 8.35 -0.77 -7.65
C ALA A 203 6.87 -1.14 -7.74
N LEU A 204 6.20 -0.68 -8.78
CA LEU A 204 4.82 -0.99 -9.07
C LEU A 204 4.68 -1.43 -10.52
N CYS A 205 4.00 -2.56 -10.70
CA CYS A 205 3.62 -3.06 -12.01
C CYS A 205 2.09 -3.20 -12.05
N MET A 206 1.46 -2.48 -12.98
CA MET A 206 0.04 -2.57 -13.29
C MET A 206 -0.13 -2.70 -14.81
N PRO A 207 -1.09 -3.44 -15.33
CA PRO A 207 -1.35 -3.55 -16.78
C PRO A 207 -1.26 -2.26 -17.60
N HIS A 208 -1.68 -1.11 -17.07
CA HIS A 208 -1.64 0.19 -17.76
C HIS A 208 -0.40 1.04 -17.39
N LEU A 209 0.43 0.59 -16.45
CA LEU A 209 1.61 1.25 -15.93
C LEU A 209 2.70 0.20 -15.66
N GLN A 210 3.51 -0.11 -16.68
CA GLN A 210 4.58 -1.11 -16.59
C GLN A 210 5.92 -0.56 -17.11
N PRO A 211 7.02 -0.66 -16.35
CA PRO A 211 7.12 -0.65 -14.88
C PRO A 211 7.18 0.80 -14.32
N TYR A 212 6.60 1.04 -13.14
CA TYR A 212 6.84 2.26 -12.36
C TYR A 212 7.84 1.97 -11.24
N ILE A 213 8.90 2.76 -11.16
CA ILE A 213 9.95 2.64 -10.15
C ILE A 213 10.09 3.99 -9.48
N GLU A 214 10.12 4.00 -8.15
CA GLU A 214 10.37 5.19 -7.36
C GLU A 214 11.58 4.93 -6.45
N LEU A 215 12.60 5.77 -6.62
CA LEU A 215 13.82 5.73 -5.82
C LEU A 215 13.78 6.91 -4.86
N GLY A 216 13.90 6.64 -3.57
CA GLY A 216 13.91 7.65 -2.52
C GLY A 216 15.18 7.62 -1.71
N TYR A 217 15.61 8.79 -1.27
CA TYR A 217 16.66 8.95 -0.29
C TYR A 217 16.21 9.91 0.80
N GLY A 218 16.26 9.42 2.04
CA GLY A 218 15.86 10.12 3.23
C GLY A 218 17.04 10.36 4.16
N ILE A 219 17.09 11.56 4.73
CA ILE A 219 18.01 11.95 5.80
C ILE A 219 17.17 12.27 7.02
N GLY A 220 17.45 11.57 8.12
CA GLY A 220 16.84 11.78 9.41
C GLY A 220 17.78 12.41 10.43
N THR A 221 17.31 13.49 11.05
CA THR A 221 17.93 14.18 12.18
C THR A 221 16.96 14.15 13.36
N HIS A 222 17.42 14.33 14.60
CA HIS A 222 16.59 14.32 15.82
C HIS A 222 15.33 15.24 15.78
N VAL A 223 15.25 16.20 14.85
CA VAL A 223 14.16 17.18 14.77
C VAL A 223 13.37 17.10 13.46
N PHE A 224 13.96 16.52 12.40
CA PHE A 224 13.34 16.49 11.07
C PHE A 224 13.83 15.31 10.24
N ASP A 225 12.90 14.73 9.48
CA ASP A 225 13.15 13.72 8.46
C ASP A 225 12.81 14.32 7.08
N ILE A 226 13.79 14.38 6.19
CA ILE A 226 13.62 14.86 4.81
C ILE A 226 13.82 13.68 3.87
N GLY A 227 12.85 13.41 2.99
CA GLY A 227 12.93 12.40 1.95
C GLY A 227 12.74 13.00 0.56
N VAL A 228 13.71 12.79 -0.33
CA VAL A 228 13.60 13.12 -1.75
C VAL A 228 13.31 11.84 -2.53
N PHE A 229 12.32 11.88 -3.41
CA PHE A 229 11.86 10.76 -4.22
C PHE A 229 11.91 11.13 -5.70
N ALA A 230 12.43 10.23 -6.52
CA ALA A 230 12.42 10.33 -7.98
C ALA A 230 11.57 9.18 -8.54
N GLY A 231 10.51 9.53 -9.25
CA GLY A 231 9.61 8.58 -9.90
C GLY A 231 9.96 8.39 -11.39
N PHE A 232 10.01 7.14 -11.82
CA PHE A 232 10.29 6.72 -13.19
C PHE A 232 9.10 5.91 -13.70
N GLU A 233 8.46 6.38 -14.77
CA GLU A 233 7.39 5.68 -15.48
C GLU A 233 7.96 5.07 -16.77
N ASN A 234 7.91 3.75 -16.89
CA ASN A 234 8.39 3.03 -18.08
C ASN A 234 9.80 3.49 -18.52
N TRP A 235 10.73 3.50 -17.56
CA TRP A 235 12.13 3.94 -17.72
C TRP A 235 12.33 5.43 -18.05
N LYS A 236 11.26 6.21 -18.17
CA LYS A 236 11.33 7.66 -18.33
C LYS A 236 11.14 8.35 -17.00
N PHE A 237 11.89 9.42 -16.80
CA PHE A 237 11.71 10.28 -15.63
C PHE A 237 10.31 10.91 -15.66
N SER A 238 9.50 10.67 -14.63
CA SER A 238 8.12 11.19 -14.53
C SER A 238 8.05 12.41 -13.59
N GLY A 239 8.74 12.37 -12.45
CA GLY A 239 8.67 13.47 -11.50
C GLY A 239 9.56 13.33 -10.27
N PHE A 240 9.69 14.44 -9.53
CA PHE A 240 10.33 14.50 -8.23
C PHE A 240 9.26 14.75 -7.16
N GLY A 241 9.32 13.99 -6.08
CA GLY A 241 8.57 14.22 -4.85
C GLY A 241 9.52 14.60 -3.72
N CYS A 242 9.09 15.48 -2.83
CA CYS A 242 9.80 15.74 -1.59
C CYS A 242 8.82 15.60 -0.42
N LYS A 243 9.23 14.88 0.61
CA LYS A 243 8.46 14.70 1.84
C LYS A 243 9.27 15.26 3.01
N PHE A 244 8.63 16.13 3.77
CA PHE A 244 9.17 16.67 5.00
C PHE A 244 8.31 16.15 6.15
N THR A 245 8.94 15.53 7.14
CA THR A 245 8.27 15.05 8.35
C THR A 245 8.94 15.69 9.56
N PHE A 246 8.13 16.28 10.44
CA PHE A 246 8.59 16.85 11.70
C PHE A 246 8.26 15.89 12.83
N GLU A 247 9.27 15.25 13.41
CA GLU A 247 9.11 14.50 14.65
C GLU A 247 9.20 15.49 15.83
N LEU A 248 8.07 16.15 16.13
CA LEU A 248 7.95 16.97 17.33
C LEU A 248 7.65 16.03 18.52
N PHE A 249 8.67 15.81 19.35
CA PHE A 249 8.62 15.06 20.63
C PHE A 249 8.63 13.53 20.51
N ASN A 250 9.83 12.94 20.56
CA ASN A 250 10.02 11.60 21.08
C ASN A 250 10.87 11.73 22.36
N ARG A 251 10.25 11.51 23.52
CA ARG A 251 10.88 11.63 24.85
C ARG A 251 10.82 10.28 25.56
#